data_AF-A0A925JN45-F1
#
_entry.id   AF-A0A925JN45-F1
#
_cell.length_a   1.000
_cell.length_b   1.000
_cell.length_c   1.000
_cell.angle_alpha   90.00
_cell.angle_beta   90.00
_cell.angle_gamma   90.00
#
_symmetry.space_group_name_H-M   'P 1'
#
loop_
_entity.id
_entity.type
_entity.pdbx_description
1 polymer ?
#
loop_
_entity_poly.entity_id
_entity_poly.type
_entity_poly.pdbx_seq_one_letter_code
_entity_poly.pdbx_strand_id
1 'polypeptide(L)'
;MLAIVLAFLGCRESKEEVTPENLSGVWVEVSARADTLVLNRTAPRLAPTGNPESNTLTVNRGRAVNAGGHVVPKIGSGPYQFYIREGRIHVRSFLSSNSKFSDHAIEQRKDGLRIENFFEVGFNQPATAVRTFVRLP
;
A
#
# COMPACT_ATOMS: atom_id res chain seq x y z
N MET A 1 -41.59 8.29 -35.82
CA MET A 1 -41.22 7.65 -34.53
C MET A 1 -39.73 7.85 -34.32
N LEU A 2 -39.35 8.68 -33.36
CA LEU A 2 -37.98 9.08 -33.06
C LEU A 2 -37.36 8.03 -32.12
N ALA A 3 -36.44 7.21 -32.61
CA ALA A 3 -35.73 6.23 -31.80
C ALA A 3 -34.63 6.95 -31.00
N ILE A 4 -34.92 7.21 -29.72
CA ILE A 4 -33.95 7.72 -28.74
C ILE A 4 -33.00 6.57 -28.40
N VAL A 5 -31.82 6.57 -29.02
CA VAL A 5 -30.71 5.69 -28.62
C VAL A 5 -30.07 6.30 -27.37
N LEU A 6 -30.42 5.78 -26.20
CA LEU A 6 -29.75 6.11 -24.94
C LEU A 6 -28.31 5.61 -25.01
N ALA A 7 -27.37 6.54 -25.20
CA ALA A 7 -25.95 6.30 -24.99
C ALA A 7 -25.70 6.11 -23.49
N PHE A 8 -25.53 4.87 -23.04
CA PHE A 8 -24.91 4.56 -21.76
C PHE A 8 -23.42 4.91 -21.81
N LEU A 9 -23.09 6.20 -21.70
CA LEU A 9 -21.78 6.65 -21.26
C LEU A 9 -21.68 6.36 -19.77
N GLY A 10 -21.49 5.08 -19.43
CA GLY A 10 -21.07 4.71 -18.09
C GLY A 10 -19.72 5.36 -17.83
N CYS A 11 -19.68 6.31 -16.91
CA CYS A 11 -18.44 6.88 -16.40
C CYS A 11 -17.57 5.74 -15.85
N ARG A 12 -16.65 5.22 -16.67
CA ARG A 12 -15.56 4.41 -16.17
C ARG A 12 -14.66 5.37 -15.39
N GLU A 13 -14.60 5.22 -14.07
CA GLU A 13 -13.57 5.85 -13.27
C GLU A 13 -12.21 5.54 -13.92
N SER A 14 -11.48 6.58 -14.31
CA SER A 14 -10.17 6.44 -14.90
C SER A 14 -9.22 5.90 -13.83
N LYS A 15 -8.63 4.73 -14.08
CA LYS A 15 -7.52 4.22 -13.28
C LYS A 15 -6.32 5.14 -13.52
N GLU A 16 -5.69 5.57 -12.45
CA GLU A 16 -4.45 6.33 -12.54
C GLU A 16 -3.27 5.38 -12.64
N GLU A 17 -2.22 5.81 -13.33
CA GLU A 17 -0.97 5.08 -13.37
C GLU A 17 -0.33 5.06 -11.97
N VAL A 18 -0.05 3.86 -11.48
CA VAL A 18 0.57 3.67 -10.17
C VAL A 18 2.08 3.81 -10.33
N THR A 19 2.61 4.95 -9.92
CA THR A 19 4.05 5.23 -9.88
C THR A 19 4.48 5.60 -8.46
N PRO A 20 5.74 5.38 -8.06
CA PRO A 20 6.24 5.84 -6.77
C PRO A 20 6.05 7.35 -6.54
N GLU A 21 6.16 8.15 -7.61
CA GLU A 21 5.91 9.59 -7.61
C GLU A 21 4.46 9.89 -7.21
N ASN A 22 3.51 9.22 -7.87
CA ASN A 22 2.09 9.42 -7.58
C ASN A 22 1.72 8.88 -6.20
N LEU A 23 2.35 7.82 -5.71
CA LEU A 23 2.01 7.23 -4.41
C LEU A 23 2.56 7.96 -3.19
N SER A 24 3.53 8.86 -3.37
CA SER A 24 4.19 9.52 -2.24
C SER A 24 3.19 10.31 -1.38
N GLY A 25 3.23 10.12 -0.06
CA GLY A 25 2.34 10.79 0.89
C GLY A 25 1.85 9.89 2.02
N VAL A 26 0.90 10.43 2.79
CA VAL A 26 0.25 9.75 3.90
C VAL A 26 -1.14 9.27 3.47
N TRP A 27 -1.37 7.97 3.64
CA TRP A 27 -2.60 7.30 3.24
C TRP A 27 -3.24 6.66 4.46
N VAL A 28 -4.52 6.95 4.71
CA VAL A 28 -5.26 6.45 5.87
C VAL A 28 -6.36 5.51 5.41
N GLU A 29 -6.43 4.35 6.05
CA GLU A 29 -7.42 3.31 5.76
C GLU A 29 -8.85 3.84 6.03
N VAL A 30 -9.78 3.59 5.11
CA VAL A 30 -11.10 4.24 5.14
C VAL A 30 -12.04 3.67 6.22
N SER A 31 -12.06 2.36 6.40
CA SER A 31 -13.10 1.69 7.20
C SER A 31 -12.96 1.93 8.70
N ALA A 32 -11.77 1.75 9.25
CA ALA A 32 -11.48 1.86 10.68
C ALA A 32 -10.57 3.05 11.00
N ARG A 33 -9.95 3.69 10.00
CA ARG A 33 -8.94 4.76 10.17
C ARG A 33 -7.83 4.40 11.15
N ALA A 34 -7.55 3.10 11.28
CA ALA A 34 -6.60 2.56 12.25
C ALA A 34 -5.23 2.30 11.63
N ASP A 35 -5.19 2.06 10.31
CA ASP A 35 -3.97 1.72 9.59
C ASP A 35 -3.60 2.88 8.65
N THR A 36 -2.36 3.33 8.76
CA THR A 36 -1.79 4.43 7.95
C THR A 36 -0.54 3.94 7.22
N LEU A 37 -0.47 4.24 5.92
CA LEU A 37 0.71 4.01 5.09
C LEU A 37 1.39 5.35 4.83
N VAL A 38 2.70 5.43 5.06
CA VAL A 38 3.50 6.59 4.69
C VAL A 38 4.48 6.14 3.62
N LEU A 39 4.22 6.52 2.36
CA LEU A 39 5.06 6.17 1.22
C LEU A 39 5.99 7.34 0.91
N ASN A 40 7.29 7.08 0.94
CA ASN A 40 8.32 8.06 0.65
C ASN A 40 9.17 7.58 -0.52
N ARG A 41 9.26 8.41 -1.55
CA ARG A 41 10.27 8.25 -2.59
C ARG A 41 11.64 8.44 -1.97
N THR A 42 12.53 7.47 -2.17
CA THR A 42 13.93 7.61 -1.76
C THR A 42 14.76 7.84 -3.01
N ALA A 43 15.61 8.88 -2.98
CA ALA A 43 16.50 9.15 -4.10
C ALA A 43 17.46 7.95 -4.31
N PRO A 44 17.78 7.57 -5.56
CA PRO A 44 18.63 6.41 -5.87
C PRO A 44 19.99 6.40 -5.16
N ARG A 45 20.52 7.59 -4.82
CA ARG A 45 21.83 7.75 -4.14
C ARG A 45 21.79 7.46 -2.63
N LEU A 46 20.60 7.42 -2.03
CA LEU A 46 20.39 7.09 -0.62
C LEU A 46 19.86 5.66 -0.42
N ALA A 47 19.74 4.90 -1.50
CA ALA A 47 19.38 3.49 -1.47
C ALA A 47 20.45 2.70 -0.70
N PRO A 48 20.12 2.03 0.41
CA PRO A 48 21.08 1.24 1.20
C PRO A 48 21.75 0.12 0.40
N THR A 49 21.22 -0.22 -0.78
CA THR A 49 21.66 -1.32 -1.63
C THR A 49 22.08 -0.89 -3.04
N GLY A 50 22.22 0.43 -3.32
CA GLY A 50 22.51 0.92 -4.67
C GLY A 50 21.43 0.57 -5.72
N ASN A 51 20.26 0.10 -5.27
CA ASN A 51 19.16 -0.27 -6.14
C ASN A 51 18.30 0.98 -6.41
N PRO A 52 18.14 1.41 -7.68
CA PRO A 52 17.39 2.61 -8.04
C PRO A 52 15.89 2.58 -7.64
N GLU A 53 15.36 1.43 -7.22
CA GLU A 53 13.97 1.25 -6.78
C GLU A 53 13.81 1.21 -5.23
N SER A 54 14.66 1.89 -4.47
CA SER A 54 14.68 1.80 -2.99
C SER A 54 13.64 2.67 -2.26
N ASN A 55 12.38 2.71 -2.71
CA ASN A 55 11.38 3.51 -2.00
C ASN A 55 11.08 2.95 -0.62
N THR A 56 10.69 3.81 0.32
CA THR A 56 10.41 3.40 1.70
C THR A 56 8.94 3.58 2.04
N LEU A 57 8.39 2.62 2.77
CA LEU A 57 7.01 2.57 3.20
C LEU A 57 6.98 2.32 4.70
N THR A 58 6.29 3.16 5.46
CA THR A 58 6.04 2.90 6.89
C THR A 58 4.58 2.51 7.07
N VAL A 59 4.35 1.35 7.68
CA VAL A 59 3.01 0.88 8.03
C VAL A 59 2.77 1.13 9.52
N ASN A 60 1.77 1.94 9.84
CA ASN A 60 1.38 2.29 11.21
C ASN A 60 -0.02 1.72 11.50
N ARG A 61 -0.11 0.73 12.39
CA ARG A 61 -1.38 0.03 12.68
C ARG A 61 -1.90 0.24 14.11
N GLY A 62 -1.24 1.14 14.84
CA GLY A 62 -1.41 1.32 16.28
C GLY A 62 -0.74 0.19 17.08
N ARG A 63 -1.29 -0.06 18.27
CA ARG A 63 -0.72 -0.98 19.28
C ARG A 63 -1.71 -2.08 19.64
N ALA A 64 -1.20 -3.18 20.16
CA ALA A 64 -1.97 -4.27 20.75
C ALA A 64 -1.25 -4.80 22.00
N VAL A 65 -2.00 -5.48 22.87
CA VAL A 65 -1.45 -6.22 24.00
C VAL A 65 -1.09 -7.61 23.51
N ASN A 66 0.16 -8.04 23.69
CA ASN A 66 0.58 -9.40 23.35
C ASN A 66 0.18 -10.41 24.45
N ALA A 67 0.39 -11.71 24.19
CA ALA A 67 0.06 -12.77 25.16
C ALA A 67 0.76 -12.62 26.52
N GLY A 68 1.89 -11.91 26.58
CA GLY A 68 2.62 -11.58 27.80
C GLY A 68 2.11 -10.34 28.53
N GLY A 69 1.03 -9.70 28.08
CA GLY A 69 0.48 -8.49 28.69
C GLY A 69 1.19 -7.18 28.31
N HIS A 70 2.14 -7.21 27.36
CA HIS A 70 2.89 -6.02 26.96
C HIS A 70 2.23 -5.29 25.79
N VAL A 71 2.24 -3.95 25.84
CA VAL A 71 1.74 -3.10 24.75
C VAL A 71 2.79 -2.94 23.65
N VAL A 72 2.61 -3.63 22.54
CA VAL A 72 3.53 -3.67 21.39
C VAL A 72 2.86 -3.09 20.14
N PRO A 73 3.63 -2.68 19.11
CA PRO A 73 3.07 -2.41 17.79
C PRO A 73 2.30 -3.64 17.27
N LYS A 74 1.19 -3.43 16.56
CA LYS A 74 0.49 -4.56 15.92
C LYS A 74 1.40 -5.23 14.88
N ILE A 75 1.19 -6.52 14.66
CA ILE A 75 1.89 -7.30 13.64
C ILE A 75 1.87 -6.58 12.29
N GLY A 76 3.01 -6.61 11.59
CA GLY A 76 3.21 -5.94 10.31
C GLY A 76 3.33 -4.42 10.38
N SER A 77 3.34 -3.81 11.56
CA SER A 77 3.76 -2.40 11.70
C SER A 77 5.27 -2.28 11.50
N GLY A 78 5.71 -1.12 10.98
CA GLY A 78 7.12 -0.78 10.86
C GLY A 78 7.54 -0.39 9.44
N PRO A 79 8.86 -0.28 9.21
CA PRO A 79 9.41 0.16 7.94
C PRO A 79 9.57 -1.00 6.94
N TYR A 80 9.30 -0.68 5.69
CA TYR A 80 9.37 -1.53 4.52
C TYR A 80 10.16 -0.82 3.42
N GLN A 81 10.80 -1.62 2.58
CA GLN A 81 11.16 -1.21 1.23
C GLN A 81 10.04 -1.60 0.28
N PHE A 82 9.79 -0.75 -0.72
CA PHE A 82 8.90 -1.10 -1.81
C PHE A 82 9.37 -0.64 -3.18
N TYR A 83 8.86 -1.31 -4.22
CA TYR A 83 8.90 -0.84 -5.60
C TYR A 83 7.61 -1.22 -6.32
N ILE A 84 7.33 -0.55 -7.44
CA ILE A 84 6.15 -0.80 -8.29
C ILE A 84 6.62 -1.40 -9.60
N ARG A 85 6.02 -2.51 -10.01
CA ARG A 85 6.25 -3.14 -11.32
C ARG A 85 4.96 -3.78 -11.78
N GLU A 86 4.58 -3.56 -13.04
CA GLU A 86 3.42 -4.21 -13.67
C GLU A 86 2.10 -4.04 -12.87
N GLY A 87 1.89 -2.88 -12.24
CA GLY A 87 0.68 -2.62 -11.43
C GLY A 87 0.63 -3.40 -10.11
N ARG A 88 1.77 -3.92 -9.64
CA ARG A 88 1.93 -4.59 -8.35
C ARG A 88 2.92 -3.83 -7.49
N ILE A 89 2.67 -3.81 -6.19
CA ILE A 89 3.60 -3.32 -5.19
C ILE A 89 4.37 -4.50 -4.61
N HIS A 90 5.68 -4.43 -4.69
CA HIS A 90 6.58 -5.40 -4.11
C HIS A 90 7.10 -4.83 -2.80
N VAL A 91 6.82 -5.50 -1.69
CA VAL A 91 7.19 -5.04 -0.36
C VAL A 91 8.10 -6.01 0.36
N ARG A 92 9.02 -5.49 1.17
CA ARG A 92 9.89 -6.24 2.07
C ARG A 92 10.04 -5.45 3.37
N SER A 93 9.69 -6.04 4.52
CA SER A 93 9.92 -5.32 5.79
C SER A 93 11.38 -5.43 6.24
N PHE A 94 11.88 -4.37 6.86
CA PHE A 94 13.20 -4.35 7.46
C PHE A 94 13.26 -5.06 8.81
N LEU A 95 12.10 -5.39 9.39
CA LEU A 95 12.01 -6.10 10.67
C LEU A 95 11.84 -7.61 10.49
N SER A 96 11.82 -8.10 9.25
CA SER A 96 11.76 -9.52 8.94
C SER A 96 13.14 -10.14 8.87
N SER A 97 13.28 -11.38 9.33
CA SER A 97 14.43 -12.22 9.00
C SER A 97 14.40 -12.73 7.55
N ASN A 98 13.26 -12.58 6.85
CA ASN A 98 13.10 -12.94 5.45
C ASN A 98 13.41 -11.74 4.54
N SER A 99 14.39 -11.92 3.65
CA SER A 99 14.85 -10.88 2.73
C SER A 99 14.10 -10.83 1.40
N LYS A 100 13.12 -11.70 1.17
CA LYS A 100 12.34 -11.75 -0.07
C LYS A 100 11.29 -10.64 -0.12
N PHE A 101 11.06 -10.13 -1.34
CA PHE A 101 9.90 -9.31 -1.62
C PHE A 101 8.67 -10.18 -1.78
N SER A 102 7.54 -9.68 -1.29
CA SER A 102 6.21 -10.20 -1.58
C SER A 102 5.46 -9.20 -2.47
N ASP A 103 4.78 -9.69 -3.49
CA ASP A 103 4.05 -8.88 -4.46
C ASP A 103 2.55 -8.86 -4.15
N HIS A 104 1.95 -7.67 -4.27
CA HIS A 104 0.55 -7.42 -3.92
C HIS A 104 -0.08 -6.54 -5.00
N ALA A 105 -1.33 -6.80 -5.35
CA ALA A 105 -2.07 -5.96 -6.28
C ALA A 105 -2.27 -4.55 -5.68
N ILE A 106 -2.09 -3.54 -6.53
CA ILE A 106 -2.27 -2.14 -6.15
C ILE A 106 -3.00 -1.39 -7.28
N GLU A 107 -3.94 -0.53 -6.92
CA GLU A 107 -4.72 0.27 -7.84
C GLU A 107 -4.90 1.68 -7.25
N GLN A 108 -4.50 2.70 -8.00
CA GLN A 108 -4.78 4.09 -7.65
C GLN A 108 -5.99 4.59 -8.44
N ARG A 109 -6.88 5.27 -7.72
CA ARG A 109 -8.01 6.05 -8.22
C ARG A 109 -7.86 7.48 -7.69
N LYS A 110 -8.62 8.40 -8.28
CA LYS A 110 -8.55 9.86 -8.05
C LYS A 110 -8.15 10.29 -6.63
N ASP A 111 -8.81 9.75 -5.60
CA ASP A 111 -8.53 10.06 -4.20
C ASP A 111 -8.25 8.82 -3.33
N GLY A 112 -8.06 7.67 -3.98
CA GLY A 112 -8.12 6.36 -3.33
C GLY A 112 -7.02 5.42 -3.76
N LEU A 113 -6.44 4.72 -2.79
CA LEU A 113 -5.50 3.64 -3.02
C LEU A 113 -6.12 2.33 -2.57
N ARG A 114 -6.22 1.36 -3.46
CA ARG A 114 -6.64 -0.01 -3.15
C ARG A 114 -5.41 -0.90 -3.20
N ILE A 115 -5.18 -1.65 -2.14
CA ILE A 115 -3.99 -2.50 -2.00
C ILE A 115 -4.36 -3.81 -1.33
N GLU A 116 -3.85 -4.92 -1.86
CA GLU A 116 -3.91 -6.21 -1.21
C GLU A 116 -3.19 -6.15 0.15
N ASN A 117 -3.81 -6.72 1.18
CA ASN A 117 -3.34 -6.60 2.55
C ASN A 117 -2.11 -7.49 2.79
N PHE A 118 -0.95 -6.86 2.94
CA PHE A 118 0.33 -7.53 3.14
C PHE A 118 0.86 -7.50 4.57
N PHE A 119 0.19 -6.79 5.48
CA PHE A 119 0.70 -6.47 6.82
C PHE A 119 -0.08 -7.13 7.97
N GLU A 120 -1.21 -7.80 7.71
CA GLU A 120 -2.03 -8.42 8.77
C GLU A 120 -1.67 -9.87 9.12
N VAL A 121 -1.11 -10.60 8.18
CA VAL A 121 -0.97 -12.07 8.27
C VAL A 121 0.47 -12.53 8.49
N GLY A 122 1.41 -11.59 8.63
CA GLY A 122 2.84 -11.89 8.69
C GLY A 122 3.46 -12.07 7.30
N PHE A 123 4.73 -12.46 7.26
CA PHE A 123 5.53 -12.47 6.03
C PHE A 123 5.14 -13.62 5.08
N ASN A 124 5.11 -13.34 3.78
CA ASN A 124 4.87 -14.32 2.70
C ASN A 124 3.55 -15.11 2.80
N GLN A 125 2.54 -14.53 3.43
CA GLN A 125 1.19 -15.08 3.41
C GLN A 125 0.38 -14.43 2.28
N PRO A 126 -0.55 -15.16 1.64
CA PRO A 126 -1.45 -14.57 0.66
C PRO A 126 -2.29 -13.46 1.29
N ALA A 127 -2.57 -12.42 0.51
CA ALA A 127 -3.43 -11.34 0.96
C ALA A 127 -4.82 -11.86 1.32
N THR A 128 -5.34 -11.45 2.48
CA THR A 128 -6.67 -11.89 2.97
C THR A 128 -7.78 -10.93 2.62
N ALA A 129 -7.43 -9.70 2.21
CA ALA A 129 -8.37 -8.64 1.90
C ALA A 129 -7.72 -7.59 1.00
N VAL A 130 -8.55 -6.79 0.33
CA VAL A 130 -8.13 -5.51 -0.26
C VAL A 130 -8.52 -4.40 0.70
N ARG A 131 -7.56 -3.57 1.07
CA ARG A 131 -7.76 -2.38 1.90
C ARG A 131 -7.85 -1.15 1.02
N THR A 132 -8.71 -0.21 1.40
CA THR A 132 -8.87 1.06 0.70
C THR A 132 -8.36 2.17 1.60
N PHE A 133 -7.50 3.01 1.05
CA PHE A 133 -6.91 4.16 1.72
C PHE A 133 -7.25 5.44 0.98
N VAL A 134 -7.31 6.54 1.70
CA VAL A 134 -7.43 7.89 1.14
C VAL A 134 -6.19 8.70 1.50
N ARG A 135 -5.75 9.56 0.59
CA ARG A 135 -4.60 10.43 0.85
C ARG A 135 -5.02 11.57 1.77
N LEU A 136 -4.19 11.90 2.77
CA LEU A 136 -4.35 13.13 3.51
C LEU A 136 -3.88 14.33 2.65
N PRO A 137 -4.56 15.48 2.73
CA PRO A 137 -4.17 16.69 2.03
C PRO A 137 -2.84 17.25 2.52
#